data_AF-A0A6A4ZEP6-F1
#
_entry.id   AF-A0A6A4ZEP6-F1
#
_cell.length_a   1.000
_cell.length_b   1.000
_cell.length_c   1.000
_cell.angle_alpha   90.00
_cell.angle_beta   90.00
_cell.angle_gamma   90.00
#
_symmetry.space_group_name_H-M   'P 1'
#
loop_
_entity.id
_entity.type
_entity.pdbx_description
1 polymer ?
#
loop_
_entity_poly.entity_id
_entity_poly.type
_entity_poly.pdbx_seq_one_letter_code
_entity_poly.pdbx_strand_id
1 'polypeptide(L)'
;MAGLSLVRSSAHFAFGNATIQPALIQNGTMCVPLANSFAIMTNVVGPFGSVDMHHVPVLSQGNATQTVNKSINVPVYNVLPIPKAWTDLDFLTVGGSPLCPKVCLFGRGHHIKWHASLMSWKKQCSALRLAIVGVSIDTMIGFVVLVNMSQGTPHEIAQICAQNPSYVDICTTTLSETVDFVATYVASHLVDIDPVVQQARAAIRALNVEFLQFGHVNASSPLDLFRIHILEPFEVEFTYF
;
A
#
# COMPACT_ATOMS: atom_id res chain seq x y z
N MET A 1 19.46 13.87 -37.17
CA MET A 1 18.58 12.78 -36.70
C MET A 1 17.16 13.01 -37.24
N ALA A 2 16.96 12.88 -38.55
CA ALA A 2 15.62 13.00 -39.15
C ALA A 2 15.23 11.63 -39.72
N GLY A 3 13.98 11.19 -39.53
CA GLY A 3 13.47 9.92 -40.02
C GLY A 3 13.66 8.69 -39.11
N LEU A 4 14.13 8.87 -37.87
CA LEU A 4 14.23 7.79 -36.88
C LEU A 4 13.10 7.89 -35.84
N SER A 5 12.66 6.74 -35.31
CA SER A 5 11.58 6.61 -34.34
C SER A 5 12.08 6.79 -32.90
N LEU A 6 11.28 7.44 -32.04
CA LEU A 6 11.53 7.48 -30.59
C LEU A 6 10.93 6.26 -29.86
N VAL A 7 10.19 5.40 -30.57
CA VAL A 7 9.58 4.20 -30.01
C VAL A 7 10.61 3.07 -29.99
N ARG A 8 10.96 2.57 -28.80
CA ARG A 8 12.00 1.55 -28.58
C ARG A 8 11.76 0.25 -29.35
N SER A 9 10.51 -0.13 -29.60
CA SER A 9 10.13 -1.33 -30.36
C SER A 9 10.19 -1.15 -31.88
N SER A 10 10.49 0.04 -32.39
CA SER A 10 10.59 0.30 -33.83
C SER A 10 11.90 -0.20 -34.41
N ALA A 11 11.86 -0.80 -35.61
CA ALA A 11 13.04 -1.17 -36.39
C ALA A 11 13.93 0.04 -36.78
N HIS A 12 13.41 1.26 -36.67
CA HIS A 12 14.13 2.51 -36.93
C HIS A 12 14.35 3.33 -35.67
N PHE A 13 14.49 2.70 -34.50
CA PHE A 13 14.69 3.40 -33.24
C PHE A 13 15.93 4.31 -33.30
N ALA A 14 15.78 5.54 -32.84
CA ALA A 14 16.76 6.62 -33.00
C ALA A 14 18.00 6.47 -32.12
N PHE A 15 17.95 5.61 -31.10
CA PHE A 15 19.02 5.44 -30.12
C PHE A 15 19.46 3.99 -30.03
N GLY A 16 20.66 3.76 -29.47
CA GLY A 16 21.12 2.40 -29.18
C GLY A 16 20.21 1.69 -28.17
N ASN A 17 20.25 0.35 -28.14
CA ASN A 17 19.49 -0.45 -27.18
C ASN A 17 20.10 -0.38 -25.76
N ALA A 18 20.06 0.81 -25.17
CA ALA A 18 20.50 1.10 -23.80
C ALA A 18 19.35 1.73 -23.01
N THR A 19 19.38 1.63 -21.69
CA THR A 19 18.46 2.38 -20.82
C THR A 19 18.91 3.84 -20.76
N ILE A 20 18.03 4.76 -20.37
CA ILE A 20 18.40 6.18 -20.29
C ILE A 20 19.30 6.49 -19.06
N GLN A 21 19.32 5.58 -18.08
CA GLN A 21 20.05 5.76 -16.82
C GLN A 21 21.55 6.08 -16.98
N PRO A 22 22.35 5.38 -17.82
CA PRO A 22 23.75 5.72 -18.03
C PRO A 22 23.95 7.11 -18.66
N ALA A 23 23.04 7.54 -19.54
CA ALA A 23 23.09 8.88 -20.12
C ALA A 23 22.81 9.96 -19.07
N LEU A 24 21.89 9.72 -18.14
CA LEU A 24 21.64 10.62 -17.00
C LEU A 24 22.84 10.71 -16.06
N ILE A 25 23.59 9.61 -15.87
CA ILE A 25 24.84 9.59 -15.09
C ILE A 25 25.92 10.39 -15.81
N GLN A 26 26.14 10.11 -17.10
CA GLN A 26 27.17 10.78 -17.91
C GLN A 26 26.93 12.28 -18.01
N ASN A 27 25.66 12.70 -18.08
CA ASN A 27 25.26 14.11 -18.13
C ASN A 27 25.18 14.77 -16.75
N GLY A 28 25.61 14.10 -15.68
CA GLY A 28 25.62 14.65 -14.32
C GLY A 28 24.24 14.88 -13.69
N THR A 29 23.16 14.40 -14.31
CA THR A 29 21.80 14.48 -13.76
C THR A 29 21.61 13.51 -12.60
N MET A 30 22.28 12.35 -12.65
CA MET A 30 22.33 11.40 -11.54
C MET A 30 23.76 11.21 -11.03
N CYS A 31 23.92 11.26 -9.72
CA CYS A 31 25.19 10.97 -9.08
C CYS A 31 25.36 9.46 -8.86
N VAL A 32 26.60 8.98 -9.04
CA VAL A 32 27.03 7.63 -8.66
C VAL A 32 28.08 7.71 -7.54
N PRO A 33 28.11 6.75 -6.58
CA PRO A 33 27.17 5.63 -6.44
C PRO A 33 25.75 6.10 -6.10
N LEU A 34 24.74 5.37 -6.60
CA LEU A 34 23.35 5.64 -6.26
C LEU A 34 23.14 5.47 -4.75
N ALA A 35 22.26 6.28 -4.17
CA ALA A 35 21.80 6.05 -2.80
C ALA A 35 21.21 4.63 -2.68
N ASN A 36 21.39 3.97 -1.53
CA ASN A 36 20.98 2.57 -1.37
C ASN A 36 19.51 2.32 -1.74
N SER A 37 18.59 3.24 -1.40
CA SER A 37 17.18 3.12 -1.78
C SER A 37 16.98 3.11 -3.30
N PHE A 38 17.72 3.93 -4.04
CA PHE A 38 17.69 3.97 -5.50
C PHE A 38 18.32 2.74 -6.13
N ALA A 39 19.41 2.21 -5.55
CA ALA A 39 19.99 0.95 -5.99
C ALA A 39 19.00 -0.21 -5.81
N ILE A 40 18.32 -0.29 -4.66
CA ILE A 40 17.28 -1.29 -4.40
C ILE A 40 16.13 -1.14 -5.39
N MET A 41 15.55 0.06 -5.57
CA MET A 41 14.46 0.24 -6.54
C MET A 41 14.92 -0.06 -7.97
N THR A 42 16.13 0.31 -8.36
CA THR A 42 16.68 -0.02 -9.69
C THR A 42 16.69 -1.53 -9.93
N ASN A 43 17.00 -2.32 -8.91
CA ASN A 43 17.00 -3.78 -8.99
C ASN A 43 15.59 -4.38 -8.94
N VAL A 44 14.67 -3.77 -8.19
CA VAL A 44 13.31 -4.31 -7.97
C VAL A 44 12.33 -3.92 -9.08
N VAL A 45 12.31 -2.65 -9.50
CA VAL A 45 11.36 -2.14 -10.51
C VAL A 45 12.01 -1.86 -11.86
N GLY A 46 13.32 -1.58 -11.87
CA GLY A 46 14.07 -1.28 -13.08
C GLY A 46 14.72 0.10 -13.08
N PRO A 47 15.55 0.39 -14.11
CA PRO A 47 16.37 1.58 -14.16
C PRO A 47 15.58 2.86 -14.38
N PHE A 48 16.12 3.97 -13.88
CA PHE A 48 15.51 5.29 -14.01
C PHE A 48 15.22 5.63 -15.47
N GLY A 49 14.01 6.18 -15.69
CA GLY A 49 13.49 6.55 -17.01
C GLY A 49 13.21 5.36 -17.94
N SER A 50 13.15 4.15 -17.41
CA SER A 50 12.71 2.93 -18.14
C SER A 50 11.63 2.16 -17.37
N VAL A 51 10.95 2.82 -16.43
CA VAL A 51 9.86 2.26 -15.60
C VAL A 51 8.58 2.99 -15.95
N ASP A 52 7.55 2.23 -16.33
CA ASP A 52 6.21 2.75 -16.61
C ASP A 52 5.31 2.57 -15.38
N MET A 53 4.45 3.56 -15.12
CA MET A 53 3.41 3.47 -14.10
C MET A 53 2.04 3.41 -14.76
N HIS A 54 1.29 2.35 -14.50
CA HIS A 54 -0.09 2.24 -14.93
C HIS A 54 -1.04 2.65 -13.79
N HIS A 55 -1.84 3.69 -14.02
CA HIS A 55 -2.88 4.06 -13.07
C HIS A 55 -4.08 3.12 -13.19
N VAL A 56 -4.30 2.27 -12.18
CA VAL A 56 -5.50 1.42 -12.12
C VAL A 56 -6.66 2.28 -11.60
N PRO A 57 -7.69 2.57 -12.40
CA PRO A 57 -8.86 3.29 -11.92
C PRO A 57 -9.60 2.44 -10.89
N VAL A 58 -10.08 3.07 -9.81
CA VAL A 58 -10.99 2.41 -8.88
C VAL A 58 -12.30 2.15 -9.63
N LEU A 59 -12.66 0.88 -9.79
CA LEU A 59 -13.91 0.49 -10.45
C LEU A 59 -15.09 0.91 -9.55
N SER A 60 -15.64 2.10 -9.78
CA SER A 60 -16.95 2.45 -9.22
C SER A 60 -18.04 1.81 -10.08
N GLN A 61 -18.24 0.49 -9.93
CA GLN A 61 -19.38 -0.17 -10.56
C GLN A 61 -20.67 0.34 -9.91
N GLY A 62 -21.36 1.25 -10.60
CA GLY A 62 -22.69 1.71 -10.24
C GLY A 62 -22.94 3.15 -10.65
N ASN A 63 -23.27 3.39 -11.92
CA ASN A 63 -23.71 4.71 -12.41
C ASN A 63 -25.08 5.14 -11.83
N ALA A 64 -25.77 4.29 -11.06
CA ALA A 64 -27.09 4.58 -10.51
C ALA A 64 -27.08 5.20 -9.09
N THR A 65 -25.99 5.10 -8.32
CA THR A 65 -25.91 5.58 -6.93
C THR A 65 -24.93 6.74 -6.72
N GLN A 66 -24.05 7.04 -7.68
CA GLN A 66 -23.01 8.06 -7.53
C GLN A 66 -23.51 9.52 -7.61
N THR A 67 -24.71 9.77 -8.13
CA THR A 67 -25.26 11.13 -8.22
C THR A 67 -25.86 11.62 -6.90
N VAL A 68 -26.24 10.71 -5.99
CA VAL A 68 -26.79 11.06 -4.66
C VAL A 68 -25.67 11.18 -3.60
N ASN A 69 -24.51 10.55 -3.85
CA ASN A 69 -23.46 10.40 -2.84
C ASN A 69 -22.47 11.58 -2.72
N LYS A 70 -22.58 12.61 -3.58
CA LYS A 70 -21.69 13.79 -3.49
C LYS A 70 -22.11 14.83 -2.46
N SER A 71 -23.32 14.72 -1.90
CA SER A 71 -23.87 15.63 -0.91
C SER A 71 -23.86 15.07 0.53
N ILE A 72 -23.42 13.84 0.72
CA ILE A 72 -23.36 13.20 2.04
C ILE A 72 -21.92 13.33 2.55
N ASN A 73 -21.74 14.10 3.62
CA ASN A 73 -20.48 14.16 4.34
C ASN A 73 -20.36 12.86 5.17
N VAL A 74 -19.80 11.81 4.58
CA VAL A 74 -19.59 10.54 5.29
C VAL A 74 -18.42 10.73 6.26
N PRO A 75 -18.59 10.47 7.56
CA PRO A 75 -17.49 10.52 8.51
C PRO A 75 -16.34 9.60 8.06
N VAL A 76 -15.13 10.16 8.05
CA VAL A 76 -13.91 9.44 7.69
C VAL A 76 -13.06 9.29 8.96
N TYR A 77 -12.66 8.07 9.28
CA TYR A 77 -11.75 7.76 10.37
C TYR A 77 -10.39 7.37 9.79
N ASN A 78 -9.34 7.79 10.49
CA ASN A 78 -7.97 7.54 10.09
C ASN A 78 -7.52 6.18 10.61
N VAL A 79 -6.90 5.40 9.74
CA VAL A 79 -6.22 4.16 10.11
C VAL A 79 -4.75 4.23 9.69
N LEU A 80 -3.90 3.60 10.49
CA LEU A 80 -2.47 3.41 10.24
C LEU A 80 -2.13 1.94 10.44
N PRO A 81 -2.71 1.05 9.61
CA PRO A 81 -2.57 -0.37 9.80
C PRO A 81 -1.16 -0.82 9.41
N ILE A 82 -0.64 -1.80 10.13
CA ILE A 82 0.69 -2.37 9.93
C ILE A 82 0.54 -3.89 9.79
N PRO A 83 1.12 -4.52 8.76
CA PRO A 83 1.13 -5.97 8.65
C PRO A 83 1.70 -6.65 9.89
N LYS A 84 1.10 -7.77 10.29
CA LYS A 84 1.50 -8.52 11.48
C LYS A 84 2.94 -8.98 11.36
N ALA A 85 3.36 -9.55 10.22
CA ALA A 85 4.77 -9.91 10.00
C ALA A 85 5.74 -8.76 10.24
N TRP A 86 5.33 -7.51 9.98
CA TRP A 86 6.18 -6.35 10.21
C TRP A 86 6.19 -5.93 11.68
N THR A 87 5.06 -5.99 12.38
CA THR A 87 5.03 -5.75 13.83
C THR A 87 5.83 -6.80 14.61
N ASP A 88 5.81 -8.06 14.18
CA ASP A 88 6.57 -9.15 14.79
C ASP A 88 8.09 -9.00 14.58
N LEU A 89 8.49 -8.50 13.40
CA LEU A 89 9.91 -8.21 13.09
C LEU A 89 10.44 -6.93 13.77
N ASP A 90 9.56 -5.94 13.95
CA ASP A 90 9.86 -4.65 14.59
C ASP A 90 11.10 -3.91 14.04
N PHE A 91 11.25 -3.91 12.71
CA PHE A 91 12.36 -3.25 12.05
C PHE A 91 12.27 -1.70 12.13
N LEU A 92 13.41 -1.04 11.93
CA LEU A 92 13.53 0.42 11.91
C LEU A 92 13.21 0.96 10.51
N THR A 93 12.07 1.61 10.38
CA THR A 93 11.58 2.23 9.14
C THR A 93 12.43 3.42 8.71
N VAL A 94 12.56 3.57 7.38
CA VAL A 94 13.31 4.66 6.74
C VAL A 94 12.52 5.21 5.54
N GLY A 95 12.59 6.52 5.33
CA GLY A 95 12.04 7.18 4.16
C GLY A 95 10.51 7.39 4.20
N GLY A 96 9.97 7.82 3.06
CA GLY A 96 8.54 8.09 2.89
C GLY A 96 8.04 7.91 1.46
N SER A 97 8.94 7.81 0.48
CA SER A 97 8.64 7.48 -0.91
C SER A 97 9.75 6.59 -1.49
N PRO A 98 9.42 5.58 -2.30
CA PRO A 98 10.41 4.74 -2.97
C PRO A 98 11.28 5.53 -3.97
N LEU A 99 10.81 6.70 -4.41
CA LEU A 99 11.51 7.58 -5.35
C LEU A 99 12.44 8.58 -4.66
N CYS A 100 12.67 8.44 -3.36
CA CYS A 100 13.51 9.35 -2.59
C CYS A 100 14.78 8.67 -2.05
N PRO A 101 15.86 9.43 -1.84
CA PRO A 101 16.99 8.94 -1.08
C PRO A 101 16.52 8.53 0.31
N LYS A 102 17.23 7.59 0.95
CA LYS A 102 16.90 7.19 2.32
C LYS A 102 16.94 8.42 3.24
N VAL A 103 15.84 8.66 3.94
CA VAL A 103 15.75 9.69 4.98
C VAL A 103 15.44 9.00 6.30
N CYS A 104 16.40 9.02 7.23
CA CYS A 104 16.17 8.52 8.57
C CYS A 104 15.57 9.63 9.43
N LEU A 105 14.34 9.43 9.91
CA LEU A 105 13.83 10.22 11.02
C LEU A 105 14.77 10.07 12.23
N PHE A 106 15.16 11.19 12.84
CA PHE A 106 16.06 11.26 14.00
C PHE A 106 17.38 10.48 13.86
N GLY A 107 17.87 10.32 12.63
CA GLY A 107 19.17 9.69 12.32
C GLY A 107 19.22 8.17 12.46
N ARG A 108 18.21 7.51 13.06
CA ARG A 108 18.20 6.06 13.31
C ARG A 108 16.98 5.30 12.79
N GLY A 109 15.96 6.00 12.28
CA GLY A 109 14.69 5.37 11.90
C GLY A 109 13.78 5.12 13.10
N HIS A 110 12.57 4.62 12.87
CA HIS A 110 11.61 4.30 13.92
C HIS A 110 11.11 2.87 13.84
N HIS A 111 10.87 2.27 14.99
CA HIS A 111 10.19 1.00 15.12
C HIS A 111 8.85 1.01 14.37
N ILE A 112 8.72 0.11 13.40
CA ILE A 112 7.51 -0.03 12.57
C ILE A 112 6.27 -0.22 13.46
N LYS A 113 6.37 -0.99 14.56
CA LYS A 113 5.23 -1.33 15.43
C LYS A 113 4.58 -0.14 16.14
N TRP A 114 5.30 0.99 16.27
CA TRP A 114 4.77 2.16 16.95
C TRP A 114 4.45 3.28 15.96
N HIS A 115 5.31 3.48 14.96
CA HIS A 115 5.37 4.72 14.17
C HIS A 115 5.52 4.41 12.67
N ALA A 116 4.64 3.57 12.12
CA ALA A 116 4.62 3.33 10.69
C ALA A 116 3.94 4.48 9.94
N SER A 117 4.74 5.27 9.23
CA SER A 117 4.27 5.85 7.97
C SER A 117 4.51 4.79 6.91
N LEU A 118 3.47 4.11 6.42
CA LEU A 118 3.64 3.32 5.20
C LEU A 118 4.22 4.24 4.12
N MET A 119 5.17 3.73 3.34
CA MET A 119 5.71 4.52 2.25
C MET A 119 4.59 4.92 1.28
N SER A 120 4.76 6.03 0.58
CA SER A 120 3.82 6.47 -0.43
C SER A 120 4.54 7.08 -1.62
N TRP A 121 4.16 6.62 -2.81
CA TRP A 121 4.64 7.14 -4.10
C TRP A 121 4.39 8.64 -4.29
N LYS A 122 3.42 9.21 -3.58
CA LYS A 122 2.98 10.61 -3.71
C LYS A 122 3.67 11.57 -2.73
N LYS A 123 4.53 11.07 -1.82
CA LYS A 123 5.20 11.93 -0.83
C LYS A 123 6.49 12.51 -1.42
N GLN A 124 6.67 13.82 -1.24
CA GLN A 124 7.91 14.53 -1.58
C GLN A 124 9.07 14.09 -0.67
N CYS A 125 10.30 14.15 -1.15
CA CYS A 125 11.48 13.67 -0.39
C CYS A 125 11.77 14.48 0.88
N SER A 126 11.24 15.69 1.00
CA SER A 126 11.32 16.52 2.20
C SER A 126 10.24 16.21 3.24
N ALA A 127 9.26 15.35 2.91
CA ALA A 127 8.13 15.03 3.79
C ALA A 127 8.28 13.63 4.39
N LEU A 128 8.39 13.59 5.72
CA LEU A 128 8.38 12.37 6.52
C LEU A 128 6.96 12.00 6.99
N ARG A 129 5.94 12.47 6.25
CA ARG A 129 4.54 12.41 6.68
C ARG A 129 3.97 11.00 6.55
N LEU A 130 3.26 10.61 7.60
CA LEU A 130 2.36 9.46 7.69
C LEU A 130 1.51 9.28 6.42
N ALA A 131 1.50 8.07 5.87
CA ALA A 131 0.46 7.62 4.96
C ALA A 131 -0.74 7.25 5.84
N ILE A 132 -1.57 8.24 6.14
CA ILE A 132 -2.84 8.04 6.81
C ILE A 132 -3.85 7.64 5.75
N VAL A 133 -4.52 6.52 5.97
CA VAL A 133 -5.65 6.12 5.13
C VAL A 133 -6.92 6.57 5.84
N GLY A 134 -7.71 7.39 5.15
CA GLY A 134 -9.05 7.73 5.59
C GLY A 134 -10.03 6.67 5.10
N VAL A 135 -10.79 6.06 6.00
CA VAL A 135 -11.77 5.01 5.69
C VAL A 135 -13.15 5.53 6.09
N SER A 136 -14.15 5.33 5.23
CA SER A 136 -15.55 5.72 5.44
C SER A 136 -16.41 4.51 5.80
N ILE A 137 -17.53 4.69 6.49
CA ILE A 137 -18.38 3.59 6.98
C ILE A 137 -18.69 2.54 5.91
N ASP A 138 -19.02 2.96 4.69
CA ASP A 138 -19.27 2.05 3.56
C ASP A 138 -18.08 1.15 3.23
N THR A 139 -16.86 1.68 3.36
CA THR A 139 -15.61 0.93 3.15
C THR A 139 -15.39 -0.09 4.25
N MET A 140 -15.66 0.26 5.51
CA MET A 140 -15.61 -0.68 6.63
C MET A 140 -16.57 -1.85 6.46
N ILE A 141 -17.82 -1.57 6.07
CA ILE A 141 -18.81 -2.62 5.74
C ILE A 141 -18.27 -3.52 4.62
N GLY A 142 -17.74 -2.90 3.56
CA GLY A 142 -17.11 -3.62 2.46
C GLY A 142 -15.96 -4.52 2.91
N PHE A 143 -15.11 -4.05 3.83
CA PHE A 143 -14.00 -4.83 4.39
C PHE A 143 -14.47 -5.98 5.28
N VAL A 144 -15.44 -5.76 6.17
CA VAL A 144 -16.04 -6.84 6.99
C VAL A 144 -16.60 -7.95 6.10
N VAL A 145 -17.30 -7.59 5.01
CA VAL A 145 -17.79 -8.55 4.02
C VAL A 145 -16.62 -9.21 3.26
N LEU A 146 -15.64 -8.41 2.81
CA LEU A 146 -14.47 -8.88 2.09
C LEU A 146 -13.63 -9.86 2.91
N VAL A 147 -13.62 -9.77 4.26
CA VAL A 147 -12.90 -10.72 5.13
C VAL A 147 -13.79 -11.77 5.77
N ASN A 148 -15.09 -11.81 5.42
CA ASN A 148 -16.07 -12.73 5.98
C ASN A 148 -16.13 -12.68 7.53
N MET A 149 -16.20 -11.47 8.07
CA MET A 149 -16.18 -11.21 9.51
C MET A 149 -17.55 -10.80 10.06
N SER A 150 -18.64 -11.15 9.38
CA SER A 150 -20.01 -10.82 9.82
C SER A 150 -20.41 -11.45 11.16
N GLN A 151 -19.62 -12.39 11.68
CA GLN A 151 -19.80 -13.04 12.99
C GLN A 151 -18.47 -13.00 13.78
N GLY A 152 -17.64 -11.99 13.55
CA GLY A 152 -16.34 -11.85 14.20
C GLY A 152 -16.48 -11.78 15.73
N THR A 153 -15.68 -12.58 16.43
CA THR A 153 -15.63 -12.59 17.88
C THR A 153 -14.86 -11.37 18.43
N PRO A 154 -15.08 -10.98 19.70
CA PRO A 154 -14.29 -9.93 20.33
C PRO A 154 -12.78 -10.20 20.32
N HIS A 155 -12.37 -11.48 20.31
CA HIS A 155 -10.97 -11.86 20.21
C HIS A 155 -10.39 -11.56 18.82
N GLU A 156 -11.10 -11.94 17.75
CA GLU A 156 -10.68 -11.65 16.37
C GLU A 156 -10.65 -10.14 16.10
N ILE A 157 -11.63 -9.39 16.61
CA ILE A 157 -11.65 -7.92 16.54
C ILE A 157 -10.41 -7.34 17.23
N ALA A 158 -10.05 -7.82 18.42
CA ALA A 158 -8.87 -7.36 19.13
C ALA A 158 -7.57 -7.68 18.38
N GLN A 159 -7.48 -8.86 17.75
CA GLN A 159 -6.33 -9.24 16.92
C GLN A 159 -6.15 -8.33 15.71
N ILE A 160 -7.25 -8.00 15.02
CA ILE A 160 -7.23 -7.06 13.89
C ILE A 160 -6.83 -5.66 14.38
N CYS A 161 -7.47 -5.17 15.43
CA CYS A 161 -7.19 -3.82 15.92
C CYS A 161 -5.81 -3.65 16.55
N ALA A 162 -5.15 -4.73 16.97
CA ALA A 162 -3.74 -4.72 17.34
C ALA A 162 -2.82 -4.32 16.16
N GLN A 163 -3.25 -4.52 14.92
CA GLN A 163 -2.53 -4.07 13.72
C GLN A 163 -2.71 -2.58 13.42
N ASN A 164 -3.52 -1.86 14.20
CA ASN A 164 -3.68 -0.41 14.11
C ASN A 164 -3.27 0.26 15.43
N PRO A 165 -1.99 0.14 15.84
CA PRO A 165 -1.53 0.41 17.20
C PRO A 165 -1.74 1.87 17.66
N SER A 166 -1.77 2.82 16.73
CA SER A 166 -2.07 4.23 17.06
C SER A 166 -3.54 4.49 17.37
N TYR A 167 -4.44 3.54 17.08
CA TYR A 167 -5.89 3.72 17.08
C TYR A 167 -6.65 2.46 17.58
N VAL A 168 -6.06 1.68 18.49
CA VAL A 168 -6.63 0.40 18.95
C VAL A 168 -8.04 0.55 19.52
N ASP A 169 -8.26 1.52 20.42
CA ASP A 169 -9.55 1.69 21.10
C ASP A 169 -10.69 2.07 20.14
N ILE A 170 -10.41 3.05 19.25
CA ILE A 170 -11.39 3.49 18.25
C ILE A 170 -11.62 2.41 17.20
N CYS A 171 -10.57 1.66 16.81
CA CYS A 171 -10.71 0.51 15.93
C CYS A 171 -11.63 -0.53 16.55
N THR A 172 -11.40 -0.91 17.81
CA THR A 172 -12.15 -1.97 18.49
C THR A 172 -13.63 -1.61 18.57
N THR A 173 -13.92 -0.35 18.96
CA THR A 173 -15.29 0.16 19.04
C THR A 173 -15.97 0.14 17.66
N THR A 174 -15.32 0.75 16.67
CA THR A 174 -15.91 0.95 15.34
C THR A 174 -16.06 -0.37 14.56
N LEU A 175 -15.08 -1.27 14.67
CA LEU A 175 -15.14 -2.58 14.04
C LEU A 175 -16.22 -3.44 14.68
N SER A 176 -16.37 -3.42 16.01
CA SER A 176 -17.48 -4.12 16.70
C SER A 176 -18.84 -3.64 16.20
N GLU A 177 -19.06 -2.33 16.15
CA GLU A 177 -20.32 -1.75 15.64
C GLU A 177 -20.57 -2.11 14.16
N THR A 178 -19.51 -2.15 13.35
CA THR A 178 -19.61 -2.53 11.93
C THR A 178 -19.96 -4.00 11.77
N VAL A 179 -19.34 -4.89 12.55
CA VAL A 179 -19.64 -6.33 12.56
C VAL A 179 -21.10 -6.57 12.97
N ASP A 180 -21.56 -5.91 14.04
CA ASP A 180 -22.96 -5.98 14.50
C ASP A 180 -23.94 -5.47 13.44
N PHE A 181 -23.59 -4.37 12.75
CA PHE A 181 -24.38 -3.84 11.66
C PHE A 181 -24.49 -4.83 10.49
N VAL A 182 -23.37 -5.41 10.06
CA VAL A 182 -23.35 -6.39 8.96
C VAL A 182 -24.15 -7.64 9.34
N ALA A 183 -23.97 -8.14 10.57
CA ALA A 183 -24.73 -9.26 11.11
C ALA A 183 -26.24 -9.01 11.12
N THR A 184 -26.66 -7.78 11.44
CA THR A 184 -28.08 -7.44 11.61
C THR A 184 -28.76 -7.10 10.29
N TYR A 185 -28.11 -6.31 9.44
CA TYR A 185 -28.76 -5.67 8.28
C TYR A 185 -28.29 -6.20 6.92
N VAL A 186 -27.12 -6.84 6.86
CA VAL A 186 -26.53 -7.31 5.59
C VAL A 186 -26.55 -8.84 5.48
N ALA A 187 -26.68 -9.56 6.60
CA ALA A 187 -26.58 -11.02 6.68
C ALA A 187 -27.42 -11.78 5.64
N SER A 188 -28.67 -11.34 5.38
CA SER A 188 -29.55 -11.98 4.40
C SER A 188 -29.06 -11.90 2.95
N HIS A 189 -28.20 -10.94 2.64
CA HIS A 189 -27.64 -10.72 1.29
C HIS A 189 -26.24 -11.31 1.14
N LEU A 190 -25.60 -11.78 2.22
CA LEU A 190 -24.23 -12.30 2.19
C LEU A 190 -24.10 -13.51 1.25
N VAL A 191 -25.12 -14.37 1.21
CA VAL A 191 -25.14 -15.55 0.34
C VAL A 191 -25.12 -15.16 -1.14
N ASP A 192 -25.85 -14.10 -1.50
CA ASP A 192 -25.96 -13.65 -2.89
C ASP A 192 -24.67 -12.97 -3.38
N ILE A 193 -23.95 -12.30 -2.47
CA ILE A 193 -22.71 -11.57 -2.82
C ILE A 193 -21.44 -12.40 -2.64
N ASP A 194 -21.47 -13.54 -1.92
CA ASP A 194 -20.29 -14.38 -1.69
C ASP A 194 -19.54 -14.76 -2.98
N PRO A 195 -20.20 -15.17 -4.09
CA PRO A 195 -19.49 -15.46 -5.34
C PRO A 195 -18.68 -14.26 -5.88
N VAL A 196 -19.23 -13.05 -5.75
CA VAL A 196 -18.57 -11.80 -6.16
C VAL A 196 -17.40 -11.48 -5.23
N VAL A 197 -17.55 -11.71 -3.93
CA VAL A 197 -16.47 -11.53 -2.94
C VAL A 197 -15.32 -12.50 -3.20
N GLN A 198 -15.60 -13.78 -3.46
CA GLN A 198 -14.55 -14.75 -3.80
C GLN A 198 -13.83 -14.38 -5.11
N GLN A 199 -14.58 -13.95 -6.13
CA GLN A 199 -14.00 -13.48 -7.38
C GLN A 199 -13.11 -12.25 -7.16
N ALA A 200 -13.55 -11.29 -6.34
CA ALA A 200 -12.77 -10.10 -6.01
C ALA A 200 -11.47 -10.46 -5.27
N ARG A 201 -11.53 -11.33 -4.26
CA ARG A 201 -10.33 -11.83 -3.55
C ARG A 201 -9.34 -12.50 -4.50
N ALA A 202 -9.83 -13.37 -5.38
CA ALA A 202 -8.99 -14.06 -6.37
C ALA A 202 -8.37 -13.07 -7.38
N ALA A 203 -9.14 -12.09 -7.85
CA ALA A 203 -8.65 -11.06 -8.77
C ALA A 203 -7.59 -10.16 -8.10
N ILE A 204 -7.80 -9.72 -6.86
CA ILE A 204 -6.83 -8.91 -6.11
C ILE A 204 -5.52 -9.69 -5.91
N ARG A 205 -5.61 -10.97 -5.52
CA ARG A 205 -4.42 -11.83 -5.38
C ARG A 205 -3.70 -12.04 -6.70
N ALA A 206 -4.43 -12.22 -7.80
CA ALA A 206 -3.85 -12.39 -9.14
C ALA A 206 -3.09 -11.14 -9.64
N LEU A 207 -3.42 -9.95 -9.13
CA LEU A 207 -2.69 -8.72 -9.46
C LEU A 207 -1.31 -8.63 -8.78
N ASN A 208 -1.03 -9.48 -7.79
CA ASN A 208 0.24 -9.52 -7.05
C ASN A 208 0.65 -8.13 -6.49
N VAL A 209 -0.32 -7.42 -5.92
CA VAL A 209 -0.09 -6.09 -5.32
C VAL A 209 0.57 -6.26 -3.96
N GLU A 210 1.61 -5.46 -3.70
CA GLU A 210 2.37 -5.51 -2.45
C GLU A 210 2.43 -4.15 -1.75
N PHE A 211 2.37 -4.20 -0.42
CA PHE A 211 2.91 -3.13 0.41
C PHE A 211 4.43 -3.25 0.44
N LEU A 212 5.12 -2.11 0.36
CA LEU A 212 6.57 -2.07 0.49
C LEU A 212 6.95 -1.06 1.57
N GLN A 213 8.07 -1.29 2.24
CA GLN A 213 8.61 -0.39 3.25
C GLN A 213 10.12 -0.54 3.34
N PHE A 214 10.86 0.56 3.24
CA PHE A 214 12.29 0.54 3.53
C PHE A 214 12.54 0.47 5.03
N GLY A 215 13.54 -0.32 5.43
CA GLY A 215 13.98 -0.35 6.81
C GLY A 215 15.29 -1.05 7.04
N HIS A 216 15.67 -1.09 8.31
CA HIS A 216 16.81 -1.84 8.83
C HIS A 216 16.31 -2.78 9.92
N VAL A 217 16.69 -4.06 9.89
CA VAL A 217 16.35 -5.01 10.96
C VAL A 217 16.85 -4.50 12.33
N ASN A 218 18.01 -3.86 12.35
CA ASN A 218 18.55 -3.12 13.50
C ASN A 218 19.46 -1.97 13.03
N ALA A 219 19.95 -1.14 13.95
CA ALA A 219 20.70 0.07 13.62
C ALA A 219 22.01 -0.15 12.81
N SER A 220 22.57 -1.35 12.81
CA SER A 220 23.78 -1.71 12.04
C SER A 220 23.50 -2.52 10.78
N SER A 221 22.26 -2.96 10.56
CA SER A 221 21.88 -3.75 9.38
C SER A 221 21.91 -2.91 8.10
N PRO A 222 22.19 -3.50 6.93
CA PRO A 222 22.01 -2.81 5.66
C PRO A 222 20.56 -2.37 5.47
N LEU A 223 20.35 -1.41 4.56
CA LEU A 223 18.99 -1.01 4.17
C LEU A 223 18.38 -2.15 3.35
N ASP A 224 17.17 -2.54 3.69
CA ASP A 224 16.40 -3.56 2.98
C ASP A 224 15.01 -3.03 2.62
N LEU A 225 14.34 -3.71 1.69
CA LEU A 225 12.97 -3.45 1.27
C LEU A 225 12.07 -4.58 1.76
N PHE A 226 11.30 -4.32 2.81
CA PHE A 226 10.27 -5.22 3.30
C PHE A 226 9.07 -5.16 2.37
N ARG A 227 8.53 -6.32 2.02
CA ARG A 227 7.44 -6.49 1.05
C ARG A 227 6.43 -7.48 1.60
N ILE A 228 5.14 -7.26 1.33
CA ILE A 228 4.09 -8.21 1.65
C ILE A 228 2.91 -8.03 0.70
N HIS A 229 2.30 -9.12 0.24
CA HIS A 229 1.15 -9.02 -0.65
C HIS A 229 -0.07 -8.49 0.10
N ILE A 230 -0.93 -7.77 -0.61
CA ILE A 230 -2.27 -7.47 -0.12
C ILE A 230 -3.08 -8.78 -0.04
N LEU A 231 -3.87 -8.95 1.02
CA LEU A 231 -4.65 -10.18 1.28
C LEU A 231 -3.81 -11.47 1.35
N GLU A 232 -2.57 -11.35 1.88
CA GLU A 232 -1.68 -12.48 2.17
C GLU A 232 -2.40 -13.50 3.08
N PRO A 233 -2.51 -14.79 2.72
CA PRO A 233 -3.34 -15.76 3.45
C PRO A 233 -2.93 -15.99 4.91
N PHE A 234 -1.68 -15.67 5.27
CA PHE A 234 -1.14 -15.85 6.62
C PHE A 234 -1.23 -14.58 7.48
N GLU A 235 -1.63 -13.45 6.90
CA GLU A 235 -1.78 -12.15 7.56
C GLU A 235 -3.26 -11.90 7.90
N VAL A 236 -3.87 -12.86 8.59
CA VAL A 236 -5.32 -12.87 8.82
C VAL A 236 -5.77 -11.63 9.60
N GLU A 237 -4.96 -11.21 10.56
CA GLU A 237 -5.17 -10.03 11.41
C GLU A 237 -5.05 -8.71 10.64
N PHE A 238 -4.32 -8.70 9.53
CA PHE A 238 -4.12 -7.49 8.73
C PHE A 238 -5.04 -7.44 7.49
N THR A 239 -5.59 -8.59 7.06
CA THR A 239 -6.39 -8.72 5.82
C THR A 239 -7.63 -7.80 5.78
N TYR A 240 -8.10 -7.33 6.94
CA TYR A 240 -9.19 -6.35 7.04
C TYR A 240 -8.83 -4.94 6.53
N PHE A 241 -7.54 -4.59 6.52
CA PHE A 241 -7.04 -3.27 6.12
C PHE A 241 -6.53 -3.22 4.68
#